data_AF-A0A965F347-F1
#
_entry.id   AF-A0A965F347-F1
#
_cell.length_a   1.000
_cell.length_b   1.000
_cell.length_c   1.000
_cell.angle_alpha   90.00
_cell.angle_beta   90.00
_cell.angle_gamma   90.00
#
_symmetry.space_group_name_H-M   'P 1'
#
loop_
_entity.id
_entity.type
_entity.pdbx_description
1 polymer ?
#
loop_
_entity_poly.entity_id
_entity_poly.type
_entity_poly.pdbx_seq_one_letter_code
_entity_poly.pdbx_strand_id
1 'polypeptide(L)'
;SDALASSPGNVAQLRESTLRLMQVAKARDVPIFLIGHVTKEGNVAGPRALEHMVDAVLYLEGERYYSYRLLRAAKNRFGSTNEVGVFEMTTDGLAEVTNPSAAFLAGRVARQPGSIVTAPVEGTRALLVDVQALTVPGGIGIARRTAIGADLNRLQLLVAVLTRRLGLGLGAQDIYVNVAGGLRIVEPAVDLALAFALVSSFQEIAIDDGTVVVGEVGLQGELRPVGQVERRLAEAARLGFTRCILPAGDVDRITGVRAKRSTSRSGSATSKDSERPANIVWEGMTLVGVSTVGEAVLEAFGAGALRSSRASSRRDDASGGARGDVLARGGRTRLVSDALQQEDSQFEDDDA
;
A
#
# COMPACT_ATOMS: atom_id res chain seq x y z
N SER A 1 30.07 -27.50 25.37
CA SER A 1 30.21 -26.32 24.48
C SER A 1 31.49 -25.55 24.79
N ASP A 2 32.52 -26.25 25.28
CA ASP A 2 33.64 -25.63 26.01
C ASP A 2 34.94 -25.56 25.20
N ALA A 3 34.87 -25.83 23.88
CA ALA A 3 36.04 -25.87 23.01
C ALA A 3 36.45 -24.50 22.43
N LEU A 4 35.66 -23.45 22.66
CA LEU A 4 35.93 -22.09 22.19
C LEU A 4 35.96 -21.13 23.38
N ALA A 5 37.14 -20.59 23.71
CA ALA A 5 37.30 -19.52 24.68
C ALA A 5 36.73 -18.21 24.12
N SER A 6 35.41 -18.04 24.19
CA SER A 6 34.72 -16.91 23.58
C SER A 6 33.46 -16.56 24.36
N SER A 7 33.09 -15.28 24.44
CA SER A 7 31.93 -14.82 25.21
C SER A 7 30.64 -15.47 24.70
N PRO A 8 29.75 -15.97 25.58
CA PRO A 8 28.51 -16.59 25.16
C PRO A 8 27.70 -15.73 24.17
N GLY A 9 27.18 -16.33 23.10
CA GLY A 9 26.31 -15.65 22.13
C GLY A 9 27.02 -14.86 21.03
N ASN A 10 28.36 -14.93 20.94
CA ASN A 10 29.08 -14.33 19.82
C ASN A 10 28.88 -15.11 18.50
N VAL A 11 29.21 -14.45 17.37
CA VAL A 11 29.06 -15.01 16.02
C VAL A 11 29.79 -16.34 15.86
N ALA A 12 31.03 -16.46 16.34
CA ALA A 12 31.85 -17.67 16.16
C ALA A 12 31.23 -18.89 16.86
N GLN A 13 30.74 -18.70 18.09
CA GLN A 13 30.07 -19.76 18.86
C GLN A 13 28.76 -20.20 18.20
N LEU A 14 27.96 -19.26 17.69
CA LEU A 14 26.72 -19.57 16.96
C LEU A 14 27.00 -20.34 15.68
N ARG A 15 28.03 -19.95 14.92
CA ARG A 15 28.44 -20.64 13.69
C ARG A 15 28.89 -22.07 13.97
N GLU A 16 29.76 -22.26 14.97
CA GLU A 16 30.24 -23.59 15.35
C GLU A 16 29.10 -24.50 15.81
N SER A 17 28.20 -23.99 16.66
CA SER A 17 27.03 -24.74 17.12
C SER A 17 26.12 -25.14 15.95
N THR A 18 25.90 -24.21 15.01
CA THR A 18 25.11 -24.47 13.80
C THR A 18 25.75 -25.53 12.91
N LEU A 19 27.09 -25.50 12.72
CA LEU A 19 27.81 -26.53 11.95
C LEU A 19 27.65 -27.92 12.55
N ARG A 20 27.76 -28.05 13.88
CA ARG A 20 27.56 -29.33 14.57
C ARG A 20 26.14 -29.85 14.39
N LEU A 21 25.13 -28.97 14.52
CA LEU A 21 23.74 -29.35 14.28
C LEU A 21 23.52 -29.79 12.83
N MET A 22 24.10 -29.11 11.85
CA MET A 22 24.03 -29.53 10.45
C MET A 22 24.68 -30.89 10.20
N GLN A 23 25.82 -31.19 10.83
CA GLN A 23 26.47 -32.50 10.75
C GLN A 23 25.57 -33.60 11.34
N VAL A 24 24.94 -33.34 12.48
CA VAL A 24 23.97 -34.26 13.09
C VAL A 24 22.75 -34.48 12.19
N ALA A 25 22.18 -33.41 11.63
CA ALA A 25 21.06 -33.48 10.69
C ALA A 25 21.38 -34.40 9.51
N LYS A 26 22.56 -34.23 8.89
CA LYS A 26 23.03 -35.06 7.77
C LYS A 26 23.33 -36.50 8.16
N ALA A 27 23.99 -36.71 9.30
CA ALA A 27 24.38 -38.04 9.74
C ALA A 27 23.18 -38.91 10.16
N ARG A 28 22.10 -38.29 10.63
CA ARG A 28 20.90 -38.97 11.13
C ARG A 28 19.70 -38.86 10.18
N ASP A 29 19.83 -38.11 9.09
CA ASP A 29 18.74 -37.82 8.14
C ASP A 29 17.48 -37.27 8.82
N VAL A 30 17.64 -36.27 9.68
CA VAL A 30 16.54 -35.63 10.43
C VAL A 30 16.49 -34.13 10.14
N PRO A 31 15.28 -33.54 9.99
CA PRO A 31 15.13 -32.10 9.90
C PRO A 31 15.44 -31.44 11.25
N ILE A 32 16.17 -30.33 11.23
CA ILE A 32 16.44 -29.51 12.42
C ILE A 32 15.97 -28.08 12.15
N PHE A 33 15.10 -27.58 13.03
CA PHE A 33 14.65 -26.19 13.01
C PHE A 33 15.49 -25.36 13.98
N LEU A 34 16.00 -24.22 13.50
CA LEU A 34 16.72 -23.25 14.30
C LEU A 34 15.87 -21.99 14.45
N ILE A 35 15.63 -21.56 15.68
CA ILE A 35 14.87 -20.35 15.98
C ILE A 35 15.87 -19.25 16.30
N GLY A 36 15.86 -18.18 15.49
CA GLY A 36 16.72 -17.03 15.70
C GLY A 36 15.90 -15.76 15.91
N HIS A 37 16.04 -15.16 17.09
CA HIS A 37 15.37 -13.91 17.43
C HIS A 37 16.16 -12.72 16.88
N VAL A 38 15.48 -11.80 16.19
CA VAL A 38 16.09 -10.54 15.75
C VAL A 38 16.14 -9.58 16.93
N THR A 39 17.33 -9.31 17.44
CA THR A 39 17.55 -8.38 18.55
C THR A 39 18.00 -7.02 18.01
N LYS A 40 17.56 -5.93 18.65
CA LYS A 40 18.01 -4.57 18.32
C LYS A 40 19.31 -4.17 19.03
N GLU A 41 19.65 -4.88 20.10
CA GLU A 41 20.68 -4.46 21.05
C GLU A 41 22.10 -4.98 20.75
N GLY A 42 22.30 -5.74 19.67
CA GLY A 42 23.65 -6.15 19.23
C GLY A 42 24.44 -7.06 20.18
N ASN A 43 23.92 -7.34 21.38
CA ASN A 43 24.54 -8.17 22.42
C ASN A 43 24.66 -9.65 22.00
N VAL A 44 23.81 -10.11 21.08
CA VAL A 44 23.85 -11.46 20.51
C VAL A 44 23.90 -11.32 19.00
N ALA A 45 24.77 -12.10 18.36
CA ALA A 45 24.84 -12.15 16.92
C ALA A 45 23.50 -12.60 16.33
N GLY A 46 22.89 -11.74 15.52
CA GLY A 46 21.54 -11.98 15.00
C GLY A 46 21.47 -13.16 14.02
N PRO A 47 20.26 -13.69 13.75
CA PRO A 47 20.03 -14.82 12.86
C PRO A 47 20.63 -14.65 11.46
N ARG A 48 20.76 -13.39 11.01
CA ARG A 48 21.40 -13.01 9.74
C ARG A 48 22.81 -13.58 9.59
N ALA A 49 23.55 -13.75 10.69
CA ALA A 49 24.90 -14.31 10.66
C ALA A 49 24.95 -15.79 10.22
N LEU A 50 23.82 -16.50 10.25
CA LEU A 50 23.69 -17.92 9.96
C LEU A 50 23.03 -18.21 8.59
N GLU A 51 22.45 -17.21 7.92
CA GLU A 51 21.66 -17.40 6.68
C GLU A 51 22.40 -18.14 5.57
N HIS A 52 23.68 -17.84 5.40
CA HIS A 52 24.50 -18.48 4.38
C HIS A 52 24.83 -19.94 4.71
N MET A 53 24.79 -20.31 5.99
CA MET A 53 25.19 -21.65 6.47
C MET A 53 24.04 -22.66 6.38
N VAL A 54 22.80 -22.23 6.61
CA VAL A 54 21.63 -23.13 6.66
C VAL A 54 21.05 -23.43 5.27
N ASP A 55 20.27 -24.51 5.14
CA ASP A 55 19.68 -24.89 3.85
C ASP A 55 18.41 -24.10 3.50
N ALA A 56 17.65 -23.66 4.50
CA ALA A 56 16.51 -22.76 4.34
C ALA A 56 16.52 -21.66 5.40
N VAL A 57 16.03 -20.47 5.03
CA VAL A 57 15.86 -19.30 5.89
C VAL A 57 14.43 -18.82 5.73
N LEU A 58 13.68 -18.85 6.82
CA LEU A 58 12.31 -18.36 6.88
C LEU A 58 12.23 -17.16 7.83
N TYR A 59 11.49 -16.15 7.43
CA TYR A 59 11.21 -14.95 8.21
C TYR A 59 9.73 -14.91 8.55
N LEU A 60 9.41 -14.87 9.84
CA LEU A 60 8.06 -14.58 10.31
C LEU A 60 7.98 -13.09 10.66
N GLU A 61 7.30 -12.34 9.82
CA GLU A 61 7.22 -10.88 9.89
C GLU A 61 5.80 -10.42 10.15
N GLY A 62 5.65 -9.28 10.81
CA GLY A 62 4.36 -8.63 10.99
C GLY A 62 4.49 -7.36 11.81
N GLU A 63 3.54 -6.46 11.61
CA GLU A 63 3.44 -5.23 12.37
C GLU A 63 2.85 -5.50 13.76
N ARG A 64 3.35 -4.75 14.76
CA ARG A 64 3.04 -5.01 16.20
C ARG A 64 1.55 -5.03 16.50
N TYR A 65 0.78 -4.19 15.83
CA TYR A 65 -0.63 -3.94 16.11
C TYR A 65 -1.60 -4.60 15.12
N TYR A 66 -1.09 -5.34 14.14
CA TYR A 66 -1.92 -6.07 13.18
C TYR A 66 -1.94 -7.56 13.51
N SER A 67 -3.06 -8.22 13.24
CA SER A 67 -3.26 -9.64 13.58
C SER A 67 -2.48 -10.59 12.66
N TYR A 68 -2.21 -10.14 11.43
CA TYR A 68 -1.58 -10.99 10.42
C TYR A 68 -0.05 -11.06 10.55
N ARG A 69 0.49 -12.23 10.25
CA ARG A 69 1.92 -12.55 10.20
C ARG A 69 2.23 -13.21 8.87
N LEU A 70 3.26 -12.73 8.19
CA LEU A 70 3.74 -13.27 6.93
C LEU A 70 4.97 -14.14 7.18
N LEU A 71 4.91 -15.39 6.75
CA LEU A 71 6.05 -16.30 6.71
C LEU A 71 6.65 -16.28 5.30
N ARG A 72 7.87 -15.78 5.18
CA ARG A 72 8.58 -15.63 3.90
C ARG A 72 9.83 -16.49 3.86
N ALA A 73 10.11 -17.10 2.71
CA ALA A 73 11.37 -17.79 2.49
C ALA A 73 12.43 -16.86 1.87
N ALA A 74 13.43 -16.44 2.64
CA ALA A 74 14.58 -15.70 2.08
C ALA A 74 15.58 -16.61 1.37
N LYS A 75 15.64 -17.88 1.78
CA LYS A 75 16.48 -18.92 1.17
C LYS A 75 15.76 -20.24 1.28
N ASN A 76 15.73 -21.02 0.22
CA ASN A 76 15.17 -22.36 0.24
C ASN A 76 15.91 -23.24 -0.76
N ARG A 77 16.72 -24.18 -0.28
CA ARG A 77 17.42 -25.14 -1.15
C ARG A 77 16.54 -26.28 -1.65
N PHE A 78 15.34 -26.44 -1.09
CA PHE A 78 14.42 -27.53 -1.39
C PHE A 78 13.15 -27.05 -2.11
N GLY A 79 13.09 -25.78 -2.51
CA GLY A 79 11.91 -25.21 -3.15
C GLY A 79 12.06 -23.73 -3.49
N SER A 80 10.93 -23.11 -3.84
CA SER A 80 10.87 -21.68 -4.16
C SER A 80 11.09 -20.81 -2.93
N THR A 81 11.73 -19.66 -3.12
CA THR A 81 11.79 -18.56 -2.13
C THR A 81 10.62 -17.60 -2.26
N ASN A 82 9.81 -17.76 -3.30
CA ASN A 82 8.75 -16.82 -3.61
C ASN A 82 7.43 -17.16 -2.91
N GLU A 83 7.33 -18.30 -2.22
CA GLU A 83 6.12 -18.66 -1.49
C GLU A 83 5.97 -17.84 -0.20
N VAL A 84 4.72 -17.51 0.12
CA VAL A 84 4.37 -16.72 1.29
C VAL A 84 3.21 -17.38 2.03
N GLY A 85 3.43 -17.72 3.30
CA GLY A 85 2.38 -18.13 4.22
C GLY A 85 1.79 -16.93 4.93
N VAL A 86 0.48 -16.85 5.06
CA VAL A 86 -0.20 -15.81 5.84
C VAL A 86 -0.90 -16.48 7.01
N PHE A 87 -0.64 -15.97 8.21
CA PHE A 87 -1.15 -16.51 9.45
C PHE A 87 -1.78 -15.41 10.29
N GLU A 88 -2.71 -15.79 11.14
CA GLU A 88 -3.33 -14.91 12.14
C GLU A 88 -3.07 -15.48 13.54
N MET A 89 -2.75 -14.63 14.51
CA MET A 89 -2.64 -15.05 15.90
C MET A 89 -4.03 -15.10 16.53
N THR A 90 -4.49 -16.31 16.84
CA THR A 90 -5.76 -16.59 17.52
C THR A 90 -5.51 -16.95 18.98
N THR A 91 -6.58 -17.20 19.75
CA THR A 91 -6.47 -17.72 21.13
C THR A 91 -5.75 -19.06 21.20
N ASP A 92 -5.87 -19.88 20.16
CA ASP A 92 -5.28 -21.22 20.09
C ASP A 92 -3.87 -21.21 19.47
N GLY A 93 -3.37 -20.03 19.07
CA GLY A 93 -2.07 -19.83 18.45
C GLY A 93 -2.15 -19.35 16.99
N LEU A 94 -1.08 -19.56 16.22
CA LEU A 94 -1.00 -19.16 14.82
C LEU A 94 -1.88 -20.08 13.95
N ALA A 95 -2.94 -19.51 13.39
CA ALA A 95 -3.83 -20.17 12.43
C ALA A 95 -3.50 -19.74 11.00
N GLU A 96 -3.58 -20.66 10.04
CA GLU A 96 -3.39 -20.36 8.62
C GLU A 96 -4.57 -19.54 8.06
N VAL A 97 -4.27 -18.48 7.31
CA VAL A 97 -5.26 -17.71 6.56
C VAL A 97 -5.33 -18.24 5.13
N THR A 98 -6.35 -19.04 4.84
CA THR A 98 -6.50 -19.73 3.55
C THR A 98 -6.78 -18.78 2.38
N ASN A 99 -7.52 -17.69 2.62
CA ASN A 99 -7.79 -16.63 1.64
C ASN A 99 -7.35 -15.25 2.18
N PRO A 100 -6.04 -14.93 2.08
CA PRO A 100 -5.50 -13.69 2.65
C PRO A 100 -6.13 -12.42 2.08
N SER A 101 -6.42 -12.41 0.78
CA SER A 101 -6.97 -11.23 0.12
C SER A 101 -8.40 -10.94 0.56
N ALA A 102 -9.24 -11.96 0.79
CA ALA A 102 -10.53 -11.75 1.42
C ALA A 102 -10.37 -11.22 2.86
N ALA A 103 -9.41 -11.75 3.61
CA ALA A 103 -9.13 -11.35 4.99
C ALA A 103 -8.64 -9.88 5.09
N PHE A 104 -7.78 -9.44 4.17
CA PHE A 104 -7.30 -8.05 4.10
C PHE A 104 -8.38 -7.07 3.65
N LEU A 105 -9.40 -7.53 2.92
CA LEU A 105 -10.50 -6.69 2.44
C LEU A 105 -11.75 -6.74 3.34
N ALA A 106 -11.78 -7.58 4.37
CA ALA A 106 -12.98 -7.82 5.19
C ALA A 106 -13.54 -6.57 5.88
N GLY A 107 -12.70 -5.58 6.20
CA GLY A 107 -13.10 -4.32 6.85
C GLY A 107 -13.38 -3.17 5.87
N ARG A 108 -13.31 -3.40 4.56
CA ARG A 108 -13.49 -2.34 3.55
C ARG A 108 -14.93 -1.85 3.53
N VAL A 109 -15.11 -0.53 3.55
CA VAL A 109 -16.42 0.11 3.43
C VAL A 109 -16.72 0.42 1.97
N ALA A 110 -17.90 0.02 1.50
CA ALA A 110 -18.35 0.30 0.14
C ALA A 110 -18.48 1.81 -0.11
N ARG A 111 -18.12 2.25 -1.32
CA ARG A 111 -18.28 3.65 -1.78
C ARG A 111 -17.63 4.69 -0.85
N GLN A 112 -16.48 4.36 -0.28
CA GLN A 112 -15.71 5.27 0.58
C GLN A 112 -14.71 6.12 -0.23
N PRO A 113 -14.76 7.46 -0.17
CA PRO A 113 -13.69 8.31 -0.70
C PRO A 113 -12.35 8.00 -0.04
N GLY A 114 -11.28 8.02 -0.83
CA GLY A 114 -9.93 7.75 -0.35
C GLY A 114 -9.57 6.27 -0.27
N SER A 115 -10.45 5.34 -0.65
CA SER A 115 -10.17 3.88 -0.68
C SER A 115 -10.08 3.35 -2.11
N ILE A 116 -9.09 2.50 -2.37
CA ILE A 116 -8.96 1.75 -3.63
C ILE A 116 -8.21 0.44 -3.43
N VAL A 117 -8.67 -0.60 -4.12
CA VAL A 117 -8.01 -1.91 -4.09
C VAL A 117 -6.91 -1.99 -5.13
N THR A 118 -5.79 -2.57 -4.70
CA THR A 118 -4.67 -2.93 -5.57
C THR A 118 -4.20 -4.34 -5.24
N ALA A 119 -3.35 -4.89 -6.09
CA ALA A 119 -2.94 -6.28 -6.05
C ALA A 119 -1.41 -6.35 -6.00
N PRO A 120 -0.75 -6.01 -4.89
CA PRO A 120 0.68 -6.20 -4.76
C PRO A 120 1.07 -7.67 -4.90
N VAL A 121 2.30 -7.92 -5.32
CA VAL A 121 2.88 -9.25 -5.41
C VAL A 121 3.92 -9.42 -4.32
N GLU A 122 3.63 -10.32 -3.39
CA GLU A 122 4.56 -10.77 -2.37
C GLU A 122 5.11 -12.14 -2.79
N GLY A 123 6.36 -12.16 -3.28
CA GLY A 123 6.96 -13.35 -3.86
C GLY A 123 6.26 -13.83 -5.14
N THR A 124 5.53 -14.95 -5.09
CA THR A 124 4.70 -15.49 -6.19
C THR A 124 3.21 -15.18 -6.02
N ARG A 125 2.80 -14.69 -4.85
CA ARG A 125 1.39 -14.51 -4.53
C ARG A 125 0.98 -13.06 -4.74
N ALA A 126 -0.01 -12.84 -5.62
CA ALA A 126 -0.72 -11.58 -5.64
C ALA A 126 -1.66 -11.53 -4.42
N LEU A 127 -1.66 -10.43 -3.69
CA LEU A 127 -2.49 -10.22 -2.51
C LEU A 127 -3.32 -8.95 -2.75
N LEU A 128 -4.64 -9.05 -2.84
CA LEU A 128 -5.47 -7.84 -2.86
C LEU A 128 -5.46 -7.16 -1.49
N VAL A 129 -5.30 -5.85 -1.53
CA VAL A 129 -5.24 -4.97 -0.36
C VAL A 129 -5.94 -3.65 -0.66
N ASP A 130 -6.55 -3.08 0.37
CA ASP A 130 -7.15 -1.76 0.33
C ASP A 130 -6.10 -0.70 0.69
N VAL A 131 -5.88 0.25 -0.22
CA VAL A 131 -5.03 1.42 -0.02
C VAL A 131 -5.92 2.61 0.30
N GLN A 132 -5.68 3.19 1.45
CA GLN A 132 -6.47 4.27 2.01
C GLN A 132 -5.65 5.55 2.06
N ALA A 133 -6.28 6.67 1.74
CA ALA A 133 -5.71 7.99 1.90
C ALA A 133 -6.73 8.95 2.52
N LEU A 134 -6.21 9.87 3.31
CA LEU A 134 -6.93 11.00 3.88
C LEU A 134 -6.12 12.26 3.61
N THR A 135 -6.71 13.20 2.89
CA THR A 135 -6.17 14.54 2.67
C THR A 135 -6.98 15.57 3.45
N VAL A 136 -6.31 16.39 4.24
CA VAL A 136 -6.93 17.45 5.04
C VAL A 136 -6.23 18.77 4.74
N PRO A 137 -6.94 19.91 4.64
CA PRO A 137 -6.30 21.21 4.50
C PRO A 137 -5.26 21.41 5.60
N GLY A 138 -4.01 21.65 5.19
CA GLY A 138 -2.90 21.80 6.12
C GLY A 138 -3.03 23.08 6.96
N GLY A 139 -2.50 23.02 8.18
CA GLY A 139 -2.39 24.19 9.05
C GLY A 139 -1.23 25.12 8.67
N ILE A 140 -0.87 26.03 9.59
CA ILE A 140 0.29 26.91 9.42
C ILE A 140 1.57 26.07 9.48
N GLY A 141 2.35 26.06 8.40
CA GLY A 141 3.67 25.43 8.36
C GLY A 141 3.82 24.40 7.24
N ILE A 142 4.71 23.42 7.45
CA ILE A 142 4.96 22.34 6.50
C ILE A 142 3.84 21.31 6.64
N ALA A 143 3.14 21.04 5.54
CA ALA A 143 2.09 20.03 5.50
C ALA A 143 2.62 18.63 5.88
N ARG A 144 1.91 17.95 6.78
CA ARG A 144 2.28 16.65 7.32
C ARG A 144 2.07 15.56 6.28
N ARG A 145 2.99 14.60 6.23
CA ARG A 145 2.87 13.39 5.39
C ARG A 145 3.17 12.17 6.23
N THR A 146 2.25 11.22 6.25
CA THR A 146 2.37 9.99 7.03
C THR A 146 1.96 8.82 6.15
N ALA A 147 2.76 7.75 6.14
CA ALA A 147 2.47 6.53 5.40
C ALA A 147 2.65 5.32 6.31
N ILE A 148 1.60 4.50 6.42
CA ILE A 148 1.60 3.23 7.15
C ILE A 148 1.42 2.12 6.13
N GLY A 149 2.37 1.17 6.09
CA GLY A 149 2.37 0.07 5.11
C GLY A 149 2.78 0.47 3.68
N ALA A 150 3.02 1.75 3.40
CA ALA A 150 3.53 2.25 2.12
C ALA A 150 4.86 3.02 2.30
N ASP A 151 5.62 3.18 1.21
CA ASP A 151 6.86 3.95 1.23
C ASP A 151 6.59 5.47 1.22
N LEU A 152 7.15 6.17 2.21
CA LEU A 152 6.95 7.61 2.40
C LEU A 152 7.58 8.45 1.27
N ASN A 153 8.72 8.04 0.72
CA ASN A 153 9.38 8.79 -0.35
C ASN A 153 8.60 8.69 -1.65
N ARG A 154 8.06 7.50 -1.96
CA ARG A 154 7.15 7.29 -3.10
C ARG A 154 5.88 8.12 -2.96
N LEU A 155 5.29 8.17 -1.77
CA LEU A 155 4.16 9.07 -1.49
C LEU A 155 4.49 10.53 -1.82
N GLN A 156 5.65 11.04 -1.38
CA GLN A 156 6.06 12.42 -1.65
C GLN A 156 6.25 12.70 -3.16
N LEU A 157 6.85 11.77 -3.90
CA LEU A 157 6.99 11.87 -5.35
C LEU A 157 5.62 11.91 -6.05
N LEU A 158 4.69 11.04 -5.65
CA LEU A 158 3.34 11.00 -6.22
C LEU A 158 2.58 12.30 -5.97
N VAL A 159 2.68 12.86 -4.76
CA VAL A 159 2.09 14.17 -4.44
C VAL A 159 2.63 15.25 -5.38
N ALA A 160 3.94 15.27 -5.65
CA ALA A 160 4.55 16.21 -6.58
C ALA A 160 4.06 16.00 -8.03
N VAL A 161 3.97 14.76 -8.49
CA VAL A 161 3.45 14.42 -9.83
C VAL A 161 2.00 14.85 -9.98
N LEU A 162 1.12 14.50 -9.04
CA LEU A 162 -0.29 14.87 -9.06
C LEU A 162 -0.47 16.39 -9.03
N THR A 163 0.30 17.09 -8.19
CA THR A 163 0.28 18.56 -8.12
C THR A 163 0.68 19.17 -9.46
N ARG A 164 1.79 18.72 -10.05
CA ARG A 164 2.34 19.31 -11.28
C ARG A 164 1.55 18.94 -12.55
N ARG A 165 1.10 17.69 -12.65
CA ARG A 165 0.48 17.14 -13.87
C ARG A 165 -1.03 17.33 -13.89
N LEU A 166 -1.69 17.23 -12.74
CA LEU A 166 -3.14 17.35 -12.64
C LEU A 166 -3.59 18.69 -12.03
N GLY A 167 -2.65 19.52 -11.56
CA GLY A 167 -2.97 20.82 -10.99
C GLY A 167 -3.67 20.74 -9.63
N LEU A 168 -3.56 19.62 -8.92
CA LEU A 168 -4.21 19.43 -7.62
C LEU A 168 -3.43 20.16 -6.51
N GLY A 169 -4.14 20.83 -5.61
CA GLY A 169 -3.58 21.61 -4.51
C GLY A 169 -3.01 20.76 -3.35
N LEU A 170 -2.47 19.57 -3.62
CA LEU A 170 -2.03 18.61 -2.61
C LEU A 170 -0.79 19.06 -1.83
N GLY A 171 -0.02 20.01 -2.36
CA GLY A 171 1.18 20.54 -1.68
C GLY A 171 0.89 21.17 -0.31
N ALA A 172 -0.32 21.72 -0.13
CA ALA A 172 -0.78 22.37 1.10
C ALA A 172 -1.72 21.47 1.94
N GLN A 173 -1.84 20.19 1.61
CA GLN A 173 -2.68 19.25 2.35
C GLN A 173 -1.83 18.41 3.29
N ASP A 174 -2.29 18.21 4.51
CA ASP A 174 -1.84 17.11 5.35
C ASP A 174 -2.35 15.79 4.74
N ILE A 175 -1.45 14.83 4.58
CA ILE A 175 -1.72 13.58 3.86
C ILE A 175 -1.36 12.40 4.76
N TYR A 176 -2.34 11.53 4.95
CA TYR A 176 -2.19 10.27 5.68
C TYR A 176 -2.55 9.13 4.74
N VAL A 177 -1.67 8.14 4.64
CA VAL A 177 -1.89 6.93 3.84
C VAL A 177 -1.77 5.72 4.74
N ASN A 178 -2.67 4.75 4.54
CA ASN A 178 -2.67 3.48 5.23
C ASN A 178 -2.92 2.34 4.25
N VAL A 179 -2.14 1.27 4.36
CA VAL A 179 -2.44 -0.01 3.71
C VAL A 179 -3.18 -0.88 4.72
N ALA A 180 -4.44 -1.19 4.43
CA ALA A 180 -5.27 -2.01 5.31
C ALA A 180 -4.68 -3.40 5.51
N GLY A 181 -4.94 -3.99 6.69
CA GLY A 181 -4.44 -5.33 7.04
C GLY A 181 -2.97 -5.36 7.52
N GLY A 182 -2.30 -4.20 7.59
CA GLY A 182 -0.94 -4.11 8.15
C GLY A 182 0.15 -4.67 7.24
N LEU A 183 -0.17 -4.90 5.97
CA LEU A 183 0.81 -5.31 4.99
C LEU A 183 1.71 -4.13 4.64
N ARG A 184 3.02 -4.37 4.64
CA ARG A 184 3.98 -3.43 4.09
C ARG A 184 4.21 -3.75 2.63
N ILE A 185 3.87 -2.82 1.75
CA ILE A 185 4.00 -2.97 0.31
C ILE A 185 5.11 -2.06 -0.20
N VAL A 186 6.12 -2.68 -0.82
CA VAL A 186 7.28 -1.96 -1.36
C VAL A 186 7.52 -2.41 -2.80
N GLU A 187 6.70 -1.90 -3.71
CA GLU A 187 6.90 -2.13 -5.15
C GLU A 187 6.34 -1.00 -6.02
N PRO A 188 6.76 -0.89 -7.30
CA PRO A 188 6.27 0.14 -8.22
C PRO A 188 4.78 0.05 -8.56
N ALA A 189 4.22 -1.16 -8.60
CA ALA A 189 2.87 -1.38 -9.10
C ALA A 189 1.75 -0.74 -8.27
N VAL A 190 2.04 -0.30 -7.03
CA VAL A 190 1.05 0.36 -6.16
C VAL A 190 1.01 1.88 -6.33
N ASP A 191 1.85 2.48 -7.18
CA ASP A 191 1.84 3.93 -7.40
C ASP A 191 0.48 4.44 -7.86
N LEU A 192 -0.13 3.73 -8.80
CA LEU A 192 -1.45 4.11 -9.32
C LEU A 192 -2.52 4.04 -8.22
N ALA A 193 -2.44 3.07 -7.31
CA ALA A 193 -3.35 2.93 -6.19
C ALA A 193 -3.21 4.08 -5.19
N LEU A 194 -1.98 4.42 -4.82
CA LEU A 194 -1.70 5.59 -3.98
C LEU A 194 -2.21 6.87 -4.63
N ALA A 195 -1.98 7.04 -5.93
CA ALA A 195 -2.48 8.19 -6.67
C ALA A 195 -4.01 8.26 -6.67
N PHE A 196 -4.70 7.14 -6.89
CA PHE A 196 -6.15 7.04 -6.88
C PHE A 196 -6.74 7.34 -5.50
N ALA A 197 -6.18 6.78 -4.44
CA ALA A 197 -6.61 7.04 -3.06
C ALA A 197 -6.49 8.54 -2.74
N LEU A 198 -5.36 9.17 -3.08
CA LEU A 198 -5.15 10.60 -2.85
C LEU A 198 -6.14 11.48 -3.61
N VAL A 199 -6.36 11.18 -4.90
CA VAL A 199 -7.31 11.95 -5.73
C VAL A 199 -8.73 11.74 -5.24
N SER A 200 -9.10 10.51 -4.89
CA SER A 200 -10.42 10.15 -4.36
C SER A 200 -10.73 10.89 -3.07
N SER A 201 -9.77 10.93 -2.13
CA SER A 201 -9.91 11.68 -0.88
C SER A 201 -9.97 13.18 -1.14
N PHE A 202 -9.05 13.74 -1.91
CA PHE A 202 -9.00 15.18 -2.16
C PHE A 202 -10.26 15.72 -2.88
N GLN A 203 -10.85 14.92 -3.75
CA GLN A 203 -12.06 15.28 -4.49
C GLN A 203 -13.35 14.89 -3.76
N GLU A 204 -13.27 14.11 -2.68
CA GLU A 204 -14.43 13.53 -1.99
C GLU A 204 -15.34 12.71 -2.94
N ILE A 205 -14.72 11.90 -3.81
CA ILE A 205 -15.43 11.05 -4.77
C ILE A 205 -14.95 9.61 -4.59
N ALA A 206 -15.88 8.71 -4.25
CA ALA A 206 -15.60 7.29 -4.16
C ALA A 206 -15.43 6.63 -5.53
N ILE A 207 -14.43 5.76 -5.65
CA ILE A 207 -14.21 4.90 -6.82
C ILE A 207 -15.24 3.76 -6.80
N ASP A 208 -15.50 3.16 -7.96
CA ASP A 208 -16.34 1.98 -8.06
C ASP A 208 -15.73 0.79 -7.30
N ASP A 209 -16.54 0.10 -6.49
CA ASP A 209 -16.04 -0.93 -5.57
C ASP A 209 -15.49 -2.18 -6.28
N GLY A 210 -15.95 -2.44 -7.51
CA GLY A 210 -15.48 -3.53 -8.37
C GLY A 210 -14.22 -3.19 -9.17
N THR A 211 -13.64 -2.00 -8.97
CA THR A 211 -12.41 -1.57 -9.63
C THR A 211 -11.17 -1.89 -8.80
N VAL A 212 -10.19 -2.56 -9.42
CA VAL A 212 -8.81 -2.63 -8.94
C VAL A 212 -7.90 -1.78 -9.81
N VAL A 213 -6.78 -1.31 -9.25
CA VAL A 213 -5.79 -0.56 -10.03
C VAL A 213 -4.38 -1.10 -9.79
N VAL A 214 -3.59 -1.14 -10.85
CA VAL A 214 -2.16 -1.50 -10.81
C VAL A 214 -1.41 -0.61 -11.79
N GLY A 215 -0.19 -0.23 -11.47
CA GLY A 215 0.63 0.57 -12.38
C GLY A 215 1.70 1.37 -11.65
N GLU A 216 2.86 1.50 -12.30
CA GLU A 216 3.91 2.42 -11.88
C GLU A 216 3.65 3.81 -12.47
N VAL A 217 3.82 4.86 -11.68
CA VAL A 217 3.64 6.25 -12.12
C VAL A 217 5.01 6.91 -12.26
N GLY A 218 5.37 7.29 -13.49
CA GLY A 218 6.58 8.05 -13.75
C GLY A 218 6.44 9.53 -13.39
N LEU A 219 7.58 10.22 -13.28
CA LEU A 219 7.63 11.64 -12.90
C LEU A 219 7.01 12.58 -13.95
N GLN A 220 6.85 12.11 -15.20
CA GLN A 220 6.14 12.86 -16.24
C GLN A 220 4.63 12.61 -16.21
N GLY A 221 4.14 11.75 -15.30
CA GLY A 221 2.76 11.34 -15.19
C GLY A 221 2.39 10.20 -16.14
N GLU A 222 3.36 9.61 -16.82
CA GLU A 222 3.19 8.41 -17.64
C GLU A 222 2.98 7.16 -16.77
N LEU A 223 2.15 6.23 -17.23
CA LEU A 223 2.01 4.93 -16.60
C LEU A 223 2.96 3.92 -17.24
N ARG A 224 3.72 3.22 -16.40
CA ARG A 224 4.73 2.26 -16.81
C ARG A 224 4.22 0.83 -16.55
N PRO A 225 4.43 -0.09 -17.51
CA PRO A 225 4.02 -1.49 -17.35
C PRO A 225 4.66 -2.17 -16.14
N VAL A 226 3.91 -3.04 -15.45
CA VAL A 226 4.35 -3.71 -14.22
C VAL A 226 4.57 -5.21 -14.43
N GLY A 227 5.23 -5.86 -13.46
CA GLY A 227 5.49 -7.29 -13.51
C GLY A 227 4.28 -8.13 -13.04
N GLN A 228 4.21 -9.36 -13.57
CA GLN A 228 3.26 -10.40 -13.14
C GLN A 228 1.78 -9.99 -13.21
N VAL A 229 1.39 -9.26 -14.25
CA VAL A 229 0.05 -8.67 -14.36
C VAL A 229 -1.04 -9.74 -14.38
N GLU A 230 -0.82 -10.83 -15.12
CA GLU A 230 -1.78 -11.94 -15.21
C GLU A 230 -2.08 -12.55 -13.84
N ARG A 231 -1.09 -12.63 -12.94
CA ARG A 231 -1.30 -13.11 -11.57
C ARG A 231 -2.13 -12.14 -10.74
N ARG A 232 -1.87 -10.84 -10.88
CA ARG A 232 -2.63 -9.78 -10.22
C ARG A 232 -4.09 -9.79 -10.67
N LEU A 233 -4.30 -9.95 -11.98
CA LEU A 233 -5.62 -10.02 -12.60
C LEU A 233 -6.37 -11.29 -12.19
N ALA A 234 -5.69 -12.45 -12.20
CA ALA A 234 -6.28 -13.72 -11.78
C ALA A 234 -6.78 -13.65 -10.33
N GLU A 235 -5.98 -13.07 -9.43
CA GLU A 235 -6.37 -12.90 -8.03
C GLU A 235 -7.54 -11.91 -7.86
N ALA A 236 -7.53 -10.80 -8.61
CA ALA A 236 -8.64 -9.85 -8.64
C ALA A 236 -9.94 -10.50 -9.12
N ALA A 237 -9.89 -11.24 -10.24
CA ALA A 237 -11.02 -11.96 -10.79
C ALA A 237 -11.53 -13.05 -9.82
N ARG A 238 -10.63 -13.78 -9.16
CA ARG A 238 -10.96 -14.81 -8.16
C ARG A 238 -11.78 -14.25 -6.99
N LEU A 239 -11.57 -12.98 -6.62
CA LEU A 239 -12.33 -12.28 -5.59
C LEU A 239 -13.52 -11.47 -6.12
N GLY A 240 -13.84 -11.61 -7.41
CA GLY A 240 -15.05 -11.03 -8.01
C GLY A 240 -14.92 -9.57 -8.43
N PHE A 241 -13.70 -9.02 -8.53
CA PHE A 241 -13.51 -7.71 -9.13
C PHE A 241 -13.81 -7.76 -10.63
N THR A 242 -14.55 -6.77 -11.12
CA THR A 242 -15.11 -6.76 -12.47
C THR A 242 -14.34 -5.83 -13.41
N ARG A 243 -13.47 -4.97 -12.86
CA ARG A 243 -12.75 -3.96 -13.63
C ARG A 243 -11.33 -3.75 -13.10
N CYS A 244 -10.37 -3.63 -14.01
CA CYS A 244 -8.99 -3.26 -13.69
C CYS A 244 -8.53 -2.07 -14.54
N ILE A 245 -8.02 -1.02 -13.89
CA ILE A 245 -7.29 0.06 -14.58
C ILE A 245 -5.79 -0.21 -14.45
N LEU A 246 -5.12 -0.25 -15.60
CA LEU A 246 -3.71 -0.63 -15.69
C LEU A 246 -2.99 0.08 -16.85
N PRO A 247 -1.64 0.06 -16.91
CA PRO A 247 -0.89 0.64 -18.00
C PRO A 247 -1.31 0.02 -19.34
N ALA A 248 -1.51 0.84 -20.37
CA ALA A 248 -1.88 0.36 -21.70
C ALA A 248 -0.88 -0.69 -22.25
N GLY A 249 0.40 -0.55 -21.94
CA GLY A 249 1.42 -1.52 -22.32
C GLY A 249 1.29 -2.89 -21.66
N ASP A 250 0.60 -3.01 -20.52
CA ASP A 250 0.28 -4.31 -19.92
C ASP A 250 -0.91 -4.98 -20.61
N VAL A 251 -1.92 -4.20 -21.01
CA VAL A 251 -3.05 -4.70 -21.81
C VAL A 251 -2.57 -5.27 -23.15
N ASP A 252 -1.64 -4.57 -23.82
CA ASP A 252 -1.03 -5.05 -25.07
C ASP A 252 -0.29 -6.38 -24.88
N ARG A 253 0.39 -6.58 -23.74
CA ARG A 253 1.09 -7.83 -23.41
C ARG A 253 0.13 -8.98 -23.19
N ILE A 254 -0.95 -8.76 -22.45
CA ILE A 254 -1.95 -9.79 -22.12
C ILE A 254 -2.71 -10.23 -23.38
N THR A 255 -3.09 -9.28 -24.23
CA THR A 255 -3.90 -9.57 -25.42
C THR A 255 -3.08 -10.02 -26.63
N GLY A 256 -1.76 -9.89 -26.59
CA GLY A 256 -0.89 -10.14 -27.74
C GLY A 256 -1.09 -9.14 -28.90
N VAL A 257 -1.91 -8.11 -28.71
CA VAL A 257 -2.18 -7.08 -29.71
C VAL A 257 -1.18 -5.95 -29.48
N ARG A 258 -0.15 -5.88 -30.33
CA ARG A 258 0.56 -4.60 -30.56
C ARG A 258 -0.46 -3.67 -31.19
N ALA A 259 -1.05 -2.75 -30.43
CA ALA A 259 -1.94 -1.76 -31.00
C ALA A 259 -1.22 -1.07 -32.17
N LYS A 260 -1.65 -1.34 -33.41
CA LYS A 260 -1.22 -0.59 -34.60
C LYS A 260 -1.80 0.82 -34.46
N ARG A 261 -1.19 1.67 -33.63
CA ARG A 261 -1.49 3.10 -33.62
C ARG A 261 -0.82 3.71 -34.85
N SER A 262 -1.66 3.99 -35.84
CA SER A 262 -1.41 4.66 -37.12
C SER A 262 -0.16 5.54 -37.18
N THR A 263 0.87 5.08 -37.91
CA THR A 263 1.74 5.98 -38.68
C THR A 263 1.00 6.38 -39.95
N SER A 264 0.05 7.31 -39.84
CA SER A 264 -0.46 8.04 -41.00
C SER A 264 -1.01 9.40 -40.54
N ARG A 265 -0.15 10.41 -40.46
CA ARG A 265 -0.57 11.82 -40.61
C ARG A 265 0.48 12.57 -41.42
N SER A 266 0.48 12.34 -42.73
CA SER A 266 0.47 13.47 -43.67
C SER A 266 -1.00 13.71 -44.03
N GLY A 267 -1.50 14.92 -43.79
CA GLY A 267 -2.89 15.27 -44.11
C GLY A 267 -3.56 16.12 -43.04
N SER A 268 -4.01 17.30 -43.45
CA SER A 268 -4.71 18.33 -42.70
C SER A 268 -6.18 17.98 -42.41
N ALA A 269 -6.78 18.79 -41.53
CA ALA A 269 -8.22 19.05 -41.32
C ALA A 269 -9.01 18.17 -40.30
N THR A 270 -9.39 18.85 -39.20
CA THR A 270 -10.70 18.93 -38.51
C THR A 270 -11.58 17.70 -38.18
N SER A 271 -12.23 17.80 -37.00
CA SER A 271 -13.27 16.94 -36.36
C SER A 271 -12.75 15.72 -35.58
N LYS A 272 -12.83 15.73 -34.23
CA LYS A 272 -13.97 15.28 -33.37
C LYS A 272 -14.35 13.81 -33.63
N ASP A 273 -13.59 12.90 -33.03
CA ASP A 273 -14.07 11.83 -32.15
C ASP A 273 -12.87 10.95 -31.81
N SER A 274 -12.35 11.08 -30.58
CA SER A 274 -11.37 10.13 -30.06
C SER A 274 -12.12 8.83 -29.75
N GLU A 275 -12.16 7.90 -30.71
CA GLU A 275 -12.64 6.54 -30.50
C GLU A 275 -11.96 5.97 -29.25
N ARG A 276 -12.77 5.74 -28.20
CA ARG A 276 -12.32 5.06 -26.99
C ARG A 276 -11.88 3.65 -27.40
N PRO A 277 -10.70 3.16 -27.00
CA PRO A 277 -10.33 1.78 -27.28
C PRO A 277 -11.39 0.86 -26.68
N ALA A 278 -11.86 -0.11 -27.46
CA ALA A 278 -12.87 -1.08 -27.05
C ALA A 278 -12.48 -1.72 -25.71
N ASN A 279 -13.42 -1.84 -24.79
CA ASN A 279 -13.22 -2.50 -23.51
C ASN A 279 -12.70 -3.92 -23.73
N ILE A 280 -11.44 -4.17 -23.38
CA ILE A 280 -10.83 -5.49 -23.49
C ILE A 280 -11.32 -6.30 -22.29
N VAL A 281 -11.86 -7.49 -22.53
CA VAL A 281 -12.32 -8.39 -21.46
C VAL A 281 -11.34 -9.54 -21.33
N TRP A 282 -10.85 -9.76 -20.11
CA TRP A 282 -9.96 -10.87 -19.74
C TRP A 282 -10.62 -11.65 -18.61
N GLU A 283 -10.92 -12.93 -18.83
CA GLU A 283 -11.60 -13.81 -17.85
C GLU A 283 -12.86 -13.18 -17.19
N GLY A 284 -13.65 -12.43 -17.98
CA GLY A 284 -14.86 -11.75 -17.50
C GLY A 284 -14.62 -10.40 -16.81
N MET A 285 -13.37 -10.03 -16.54
CA MET A 285 -12.98 -8.73 -16.01
C MET A 285 -12.67 -7.74 -17.15
N THR A 286 -13.18 -6.51 -17.03
CA THR A 286 -12.90 -5.43 -17.98
C THR A 286 -11.54 -4.79 -17.69
N LEU A 287 -10.64 -4.83 -18.67
CA LEU A 287 -9.33 -4.20 -18.64
C LEU A 287 -9.38 -2.82 -19.29
N VAL A 288 -8.95 -1.81 -18.54
CA VAL A 288 -8.92 -0.42 -18.99
C VAL A 288 -7.48 0.07 -19.05
N GLY A 289 -6.92 0.04 -20.26
CA GLY A 289 -5.55 0.44 -20.54
C GLY A 289 -5.41 1.96 -20.68
N VAL A 290 -4.63 2.58 -19.80
CA VAL A 290 -4.37 4.03 -19.82
C VAL A 290 -2.86 4.32 -19.88
N SER A 291 -2.48 5.45 -20.47
CA SER A 291 -1.07 5.82 -20.69
C SER A 291 -0.56 6.87 -19.72
N THR A 292 -1.46 7.60 -19.06
CA THR A 292 -1.10 8.64 -18.08
C THR A 292 -1.98 8.58 -16.84
N VAL A 293 -1.48 9.11 -15.72
CA VAL A 293 -2.25 9.26 -14.49
C VAL A 293 -3.47 10.17 -14.68
N GLY A 294 -3.39 11.15 -15.60
CA GLY A 294 -4.52 12.03 -15.91
C GLY A 294 -5.65 11.32 -16.65
N GLU A 295 -5.31 10.47 -17.62
CA GLU A 295 -6.28 9.60 -18.28
C GLU A 295 -6.92 8.63 -17.28
N ALA A 296 -6.11 8.02 -16.41
CA ALA A 296 -6.59 7.10 -15.38
C ALA A 296 -7.61 7.77 -14.44
N VAL A 297 -7.32 8.99 -13.97
CA VAL A 297 -8.22 9.78 -13.12
C VAL A 297 -9.49 10.17 -13.88
N LEU A 298 -9.37 10.65 -15.12
CA LEU A 298 -10.56 10.99 -15.92
C LEU A 298 -11.48 9.79 -16.15
N GLU A 299 -10.88 8.63 -16.35
CA GLU A 299 -11.58 7.37 -16.57
C GLU A 299 -12.28 6.87 -15.30
N ALA A 300 -11.72 7.10 -14.11
CA ALA A 300 -12.30 6.66 -12.85
C ALA A 300 -13.33 7.63 -12.25
N PHE A 301 -13.11 8.94 -12.39
CA PHE A 301 -13.90 9.98 -11.72
C PHE A 301 -14.72 10.85 -12.69
N GLY A 302 -14.54 10.67 -14.00
CA GLY A 302 -15.18 11.48 -15.03
C GLY A 302 -14.57 12.88 -15.21
N ALA A 303 -15.03 13.60 -16.23
CA ALA A 303 -14.45 14.88 -16.64
C ALA A 303 -14.69 16.04 -15.63
N GLY A 304 -15.52 15.84 -14.61
CA GLY A 304 -15.77 16.84 -13.56
C GLY A 304 -14.63 16.92 -12.52
N ALA A 305 -13.93 15.82 -12.29
CA ALA A 305 -12.96 15.67 -11.21
C ALA A 305 -11.70 16.55 -11.34
N LEU A 306 -11.31 16.92 -12.56
CA LEU A 306 -10.12 17.77 -12.79
C LEU A 306 -10.41 19.28 -12.76
N ARG A 307 -11.66 19.71 -12.54
CA ARG A 307 -12.05 21.14 -12.68
C ARG A 307 -12.03 21.95 -11.38
N SER A 308 -11.93 21.31 -10.22
CA SER A 308 -12.16 21.95 -8.91
C SER A 308 -11.01 22.83 -8.40
N SER A 309 -9.76 22.66 -8.86
CA SER A 309 -8.63 23.42 -8.27
C SER A 309 -8.47 24.85 -8.78
N ARG A 310 -9.05 25.22 -9.94
CA ARG A 310 -8.94 26.58 -10.49
C ARG A 310 -9.93 27.58 -9.86
N ALA A 311 -10.93 27.11 -9.11
CA ALA A 311 -11.97 27.96 -8.55
C ALA A 311 -11.67 28.42 -7.11
N SER A 312 -10.94 27.63 -6.31
CA SER A 312 -10.60 28.04 -4.93
C SER A 312 -9.50 29.10 -4.89
N SER A 313 -8.52 29.06 -5.82
CA SER A 313 -7.44 30.06 -5.87
C SER A 313 -7.88 31.46 -6.30
N ARG A 314 -9.14 31.65 -6.72
CA ARG A 314 -9.69 32.98 -7.08
C ARG A 314 -10.56 33.60 -6.00
N ARG A 315 -10.96 32.85 -4.96
CA ARG A 315 -11.75 33.42 -3.86
C ARG A 315 -10.88 34.02 -2.76
N ASP A 316 -9.65 33.53 -2.58
CA ASP A 316 -8.77 34.02 -1.52
C ASP A 316 -8.01 35.31 -1.89
N ASP A 317 -7.90 35.64 -3.18
CA ASP A 317 -7.29 36.90 -3.65
C ASP A 317 -8.27 38.10 -3.65
N ALA A 318 -9.57 37.88 -3.39
CA ALA A 318 -10.60 38.92 -3.46
C ALA A 318 -11.00 39.52 -2.10
N SER A 319 -10.44 39.05 -0.98
CA SER A 319 -10.74 39.57 0.38
C SER A 319 -9.65 40.47 0.98
N GLY A 320 -8.60 40.80 0.23
CA GLY A 320 -7.53 41.70 0.67
C GLY A 320 -7.83 43.17 0.38
N GLY A 321 -8.81 43.78 1.05
CA GLY A 321 -9.10 45.19 0.79
C GLY A 321 -10.26 45.84 1.54
N ALA A 322 -10.26 45.82 2.88
CA ALA A 322 -10.90 46.87 3.68
C ALA A 322 -10.44 46.78 5.15
N ARG A 323 -9.54 47.68 5.55
CA ARG A 323 -9.39 48.10 6.95
C ARG A 323 -10.36 49.24 7.21
N GLY A 324 -11.11 49.18 8.31
CA GLY A 324 -11.90 50.29 8.85
C GLY A 324 -12.49 49.92 10.20
N ASP A 325 -12.06 50.62 11.24
CA ASP A 325 -12.42 50.51 12.66
C ASP A 325 -13.90 50.23 12.96
N VAL A 326 -14.18 49.30 13.89
CA VAL A 326 -15.18 49.52 14.95
C VAL A 326 -14.72 48.86 16.26
N LEU A 327 -14.72 49.68 17.30
CA LEU A 327 -14.39 49.41 18.69
C LEU A 327 -15.26 48.34 19.39
N ALA A 328 -14.61 47.66 20.33
CA ALA A 328 -15.08 47.25 21.67
C ALA A 328 -16.59 47.02 21.89
N ARG A 329 -16.95 45.77 22.20
CA ARG A 329 -17.84 45.40 23.32
C ARG A 329 -17.79 43.88 23.54
N GLY A 330 -17.63 43.50 24.81
CA GLY A 330 -17.32 42.13 25.24
C GLY A 330 -18.48 41.15 25.18
N GLY A 331 -18.16 39.87 25.39
CA GLY A 331 -19.17 38.82 25.54
C GLY A 331 -18.60 37.41 25.49
N ARG A 332 -18.09 36.93 26.64
CA ARG A 332 -18.08 35.55 27.14
C ARG A 332 -17.61 34.41 26.22
N THR A 333 -16.41 33.95 26.52
CA THR A 333 -15.91 32.58 26.32
C THR A 333 -16.80 31.56 27.04
N ARG A 334 -17.26 30.51 26.33
CA ARG A 334 -17.65 29.22 26.93
C ARG A 334 -16.89 28.12 26.20
N LEU A 335 -15.86 27.62 26.86
CA LEU A 335 -15.26 26.32 26.60
C LEU A 335 -16.20 25.27 27.20
N VAL A 336 -16.60 24.28 26.40
CA VAL A 336 -17.21 23.05 26.91
C VAL A 336 -16.11 21.99 26.86
N SER A 337 -15.43 21.88 27.98
CA SER A 337 -14.65 20.72 28.41
C SER A 337 -15.51 19.99 29.42
N ASP A 338 -16.28 18.99 28.98
CA ASP A 338 -17.04 18.09 29.87
C ASP A 338 -17.32 16.80 29.10
N ALA A 339 -16.44 15.79 29.26
CA ALA A 339 -16.74 14.36 29.05
C ALA A 339 -15.49 13.49 29.31
N LEU A 340 -14.79 13.67 30.44
CA LEU A 340 -13.81 12.70 30.94
C LEU A 340 -13.69 12.89 32.46
N GLN A 341 -14.69 12.42 33.22
CA GLN A 341 -14.60 12.09 34.65
C GLN A 341 -16.00 11.71 35.15
N GLN A 342 -16.35 10.43 35.05
CA GLN A 342 -17.30 9.74 35.94
C GLN A 342 -17.39 8.29 35.47
N GLU A 343 -16.53 7.44 36.02
CA GLU A 343 -16.75 6.01 36.27
C GLU A 343 -15.49 5.48 36.98
N ASP A 344 -15.32 5.92 38.22
CA ASP A 344 -14.41 5.30 39.20
C ASP A 344 -14.92 5.71 40.59
N SER A 345 -15.82 4.88 41.14
CA SER A 345 -16.05 4.70 42.57
C SER A 345 -17.37 3.95 42.78
N GLN A 346 -17.30 2.63 42.78
CA GLN A 346 -18.13 1.78 43.64
C GLN A 346 -17.54 0.36 43.65
N PHE A 347 -17.51 -0.22 44.85
CA PHE A 347 -16.97 -1.53 45.25
C PHE A 347 -15.54 -1.54 45.80
N GLU A 348 -15.41 -1.01 47.03
CA GLU A 348 -14.54 -1.61 48.06
C GLU A 348 -15.40 -2.53 48.95
N ASP A 349 -14.75 -3.65 49.32
CA ASP A 349 -14.91 -4.50 50.50
C ASP A 349 -16.20 -5.28 50.78
N ASP A 350 -16.07 -6.61 50.69
CA ASP A 350 -16.50 -7.52 51.76
C ASP A 350 -15.57 -8.76 51.83
N ASP A 351 -15.18 -9.07 53.07
CA ASP A 351 -14.14 -10.00 53.55
C ASP A 351 -14.32 -11.50 53.22
N ALA A 352 -13.18 -12.21 53.09
CA ALA A 352 -12.80 -13.48 53.77
C ALA A 352 -11.77 -14.33 52.99
#